data_AF-A0A0K2JEA6-F1
#
_entry.id   AF-A0A0K2JEA6-F1
#
_cell.length_a   1.000
_cell.length_b   1.000
_cell.length_c   1.000
_cell.angle_alpha   90.00
_cell.angle_beta   90.00
_cell.angle_gamma   90.00
#
_symmetry.space_group_name_H-M   'P 1'
#
loop_
_entity.id
_entity.type
_entity.pdbx_description
1 polymer ?
#
loop_
_entity_poly.entity_id
_entity_poly.type
_entity_poly.pdbx_seq_one_letter_code
_entity_poly.pdbx_strand_id
1 'polypeptide(L)' 'MKNLTKTFDRINEAKNQNPEIKVIYEFLGEKAKGHFDKWLENNKFYEDTIDEIRIRK' A
#
# COMPACT_ATOMS: atom_id res chain seq x y z
N MET A 1 11.48 9.18 2.02
CA MET A 1 10.07 8.92 1.62
C MET A 1 9.64 9.57 0.30
N LYS A 2 10.35 10.55 -0.29
CA LYS A 2 9.95 11.22 -1.55
C LYS A 2 9.61 10.29 -2.74
N ASN A 3 10.18 9.09 -2.79
CA ASN A 3 9.94 8.14 -3.87
C ASN A 3 8.76 7.20 -3.61
N LEU A 4 8.32 7.03 -2.34
CA LEU A 4 7.21 6.14 -2.00
C LEU A 4 5.89 6.72 -2.52
N THR A 5 5.68 8.03 -2.30
CA THR A 5 4.54 8.81 -2.80
C THR A 5 4.35 8.59 -4.31
N LYS A 6 5.42 8.72 -5.11
CA LYS A 6 5.39 8.49 -6.56
C LYS A 6 4.98 7.08 -6.95
N THR A 7 5.34 6.07 -6.17
CA THR A 7 4.94 4.68 -6.44
C THR A 7 3.44 4.51 -6.21
N PHE A 8 2.92 5.02 -5.09
CA PHE A 8 1.48 4.94 -4.81
C PHE A 8 0.64 5.75 -5.80
N ASP A 9 1.10 6.94 -6.21
CA ASP A 9 0.40 7.75 -7.21
C ASP A 9 0.26 6.99 -8.54
N ARG A 10 1.32 6.29 -8.97
CA ARG A 10 1.31 5.47 -10.20
C ARG A 10 0.43 4.24 -10.08
N ILE A 11 0.42 3.59 -8.91
CA ILE A 11 -0.47 2.45 -8.65
C ILE A 11 -1.93 2.91 -8.66
N ASN A 12 -2.23 4.05 -8.05
CA ASN A 12 -3.57 4.62 -8.03
C ASN A 12 -4.04 4.97 -9.45
N GLU A 13 -3.17 5.57 -10.28
CA GLU A 13 -3.46 5.82 -11.69
C GLU A 13 -3.74 4.51 -12.46
N ALA A 14 -2.93 3.47 -12.26
CA ALA A 14 -3.14 2.17 -12.89
C ALA A 14 -4.48 1.54 -12.46
N LYS A 15 -4.83 1.61 -11.17
CA LYS A 15 -6.09 1.08 -10.62
C LYS A 15 -7.32 1.85 -11.12
N ASN A 16 -7.19 3.16 -11.31
CA ASN A 16 -8.25 3.97 -11.94
C ASN A 16 -8.48 3.59 -13.41
N GLN A 17 -7.44 3.20 -14.14
CA GLN A 17 -7.55 2.72 -15.52
C GLN A 17 -8.10 1.29 -15.60
N ASN A 18 -7.75 0.43 -14.64
CA ASN A 18 -8.26 -0.92 -14.52
C ASN A 18 -8.59 -1.27 -13.05
N PRO A 19 -9.86 -1.14 -12.63
CA PRO A 19 -10.30 -1.43 -11.27
C PRO A 19 -10.11 -2.88 -10.81
N GLU A 20 -9.84 -3.82 -11.71
CA GLU A 20 -9.59 -5.22 -11.37
C GLU A 20 -8.17 -5.46 -10.81
N ILE A 21 -7.27 -4.47 -10.92
CA ILE A 21 -5.93 -4.55 -10.35
C ILE A 21 -6.02 -4.61 -8.82
N LYS A 22 -5.42 -5.65 -8.24
CA LYS A 22 -5.27 -5.82 -6.80
C LYS A 22 -3.86 -5.47 -6.34
N VAL A 23 -3.78 -4.67 -5.29
CA VAL A 23 -2.53 -4.24 -4.66
C VAL A 23 -2.41 -4.93 -3.31
N ILE A 24 -1.46 -5.86 -3.21
CA ILE A 24 -1.21 -6.65 -2.01
C ILE A 24 0.17 -6.29 -1.46
N TYR A 25 0.23 -5.80 -0.23
CA TYR A 25 1.47 -5.58 0.50
C TYR A 25 1.75 -6.73 1.45
N GLU A 26 2.83 -7.48 1.18
CA GLU A 26 3.23 -8.63 1.98
C GLU A 26 4.51 -8.33 2.78
N PHE A 27 4.48 -8.64 4.07
CA PHE A 27 5.59 -8.42 4.99
C PHE A 27 6.15 -9.73 5.55
N LEU A 28 7.46 -9.77 5.80
CA LEU A 28 8.12 -10.94 6.41
C LEU A 28 7.81 -11.11 7.92
N GLY A 29 7.14 -10.15 8.55
CA GLY A 29 6.77 -10.23 9.96
C GLY A 29 6.07 -8.99 10.50
N GLU A 30 5.50 -9.12 11.70
CA GLU A 30 4.66 -8.13 12.38
C GLU A 30 5.33 -6.76 12.55
N LYS A 31 6.63 -6.74 12.87
CA LYS A 31 7.35 -5.48 13.10
C LYS A 31 7.36 -4.59 11.85
N ALA A 32 7.61 -5.17 10.67
CA ALA A 32 7.63 -4.43 9.41
C ALA A 32 6.22 -3.96 9.03
N LYS A 33 5.21 -4.82 9.20
CA LYS A 33 3.81 -4.47 9.02
C LYS A 33 3.40 -3.30 9.92
N GLY A 34 3.73 -3.34 11.21
CA GLY A 34 3.38 -2.27 12.16
C GLY A 34 4.03 -0.92 11.84
N HIS A 35 5.23 -0.91 11.25
CA HIS A 35 5.83 0.33 10.73
C HIS A 35 5.05 0.88 9.53
N PHE A 36 4.57 0.01 8.64
CA PHE A 36 3.77 0.39 7.49
C PHE A 36 2.38 0.88 7.90
N ASP A 37 1.70 0.19 8.81
CA ASP A 37 0.38 0.60 9.34
C ASP A 37 0.42 2.03 9.90
N LYS A 38 1.41 2.34 10.75
CA LYS A 38 1.62 3.69 11.29
C LYS A 38 1.89 4.73 10.21
N TRP A 39 2.59 4.34 9.13
CA TRP A 39 2.78 5.24 8.01
C TRP A 39 1.46 5.47 7.27
N LEU A 40 0.65 4.44 7.04
CA LEU A 40 -0.63 4.52 6.35
C LEU A 40 -1.66 5.37 7.12
N GLU A 41 -1.69 5.28 8.46
CA GLU A 41 -2.53 6.12 9.31
C GLU A 41 -2.32 7.63 9.05
N ASN A 42 -1.09 8.02 8.72
CA ASN A 42 -0.70 9.39 8.40
C ASN A 42 -0.85 9.73 6.89
N ASN A 43 -1.17 8.74 6.05
CA ASN A 43 -1.24 8.85 4.59
C ASN A 43 -2.53 8.19 4.04
N LYS A 44 -3.68 8.48 4.68
CA LYS A 44 -4.99 7.86 4.40
C LYS A 44 -5.45 7.95 2.94
N PHE A 45 -4.95 8.91 2.17
CA PHE A 45 -5.24 9.03 0.72
C PHE A 45 -4.88 7.75 -0.06
N TYR A 46 -3.93 6.95 0.44
CA TYR A 46 -3.49 5.69 -0.19
C TYR A 46 -4.15 4.44 0.40
N GLU A 47 -5.07 4.59 1.35
CA GLU A 47 -5.78 3.46 1.96
C GLU A 47 -6.59 2.70 0.90
N ASP A 48 -7.34 3.41 0.06
CA ASP A 48 -8.14 2.83 -1.04
C ASP A 48 -7.29 2.25 -2.18
N THR A 49 -6.00 2.60 -2.24
CA THR A 49 -5.07 2.05 -3.23
C THR A 49 -4.67 0.61 -2.88
N ILE A 50 -4.72 0.22 -1.59
CA ILE A 50 -4.24 -1.08 -1.11
C ILE A 50 -5.43 -1.99 -0.81
N ASP A 51 -5.46 -3.17 -1.42
CA ASP A 51 -6.56 -4.13 -1.23
C ASP A 51 -6.31 -5.10 -0.07
N GLU A 52 -5.04 -5.45 0.17
CA GLU A 52 -4.67 -6.40 1.22
C GLU A 52 -3.29 -6.08 1.81
N ILE A 53 -3.20 -6.14 3.14
CA ILE A 53 -1.94 -6.09 3.89
C ILE A 53 -1.81 -7.39 4.67
N ARG A 54 -0.77 -8.18 4.40
CA ARG A 54 -0.59 -9.50 5.03
C ARG A 54 0.84 -9.78 5.44
N ILE A 55 0.98 -10.79 6.30
CA ILE A 55 2.30 -11.32 6.70
C ILE A 55 2.50 -12.66 6.03
N ARG A 56 3.68 -12.85 5.46
CA ARG A 56 4.10 -14.12 4.88
C ARG A 56 4.17 -15.17 5.98
N LYS A 57 3.40 -16.24 5.82
CA LYS A 57 3.43 -17.42 6.70
C LYS A 57 4.70 -18.25 6.48
#